data_AF-A0A8A1M729-F1
#
_entry.id   AF-A0A8A1M729-F1
#
_cell.length_a   1.000
_cell.length_b   1.000
_cell.length_c   1.000
_cell.angle_alpha   90.00
_cell.angle_beta   90.00
_cell.angle_gamma   90.00
#
_symmetry.space_group_name_H-M   'P 1'
#
loop_
_entity.id
_entity.type
_entity.pdbx_description
1 polymer ?
#
loop_
_entity_poly.entity_id
_entity_poly.type
_entity_poly.pdbx_seq_one_letter_code
_entity_poly.pdbx_strand_id
1 'polypeptide(L)'
;MYNTRSQPSDVLVGKLSESVSGIELSMERNPLLGVDTTNVSAVVRAIDNASWSVFQQVPFAAWALKAVGKEVDLVDEFIWYHDMLATRLYIRLKRCAERNSIALQLFTVGQLVLHPTCTHANCAQATPCVSAFARSVILSGLGSPKDGVVASDLETDFIVRPLARLFARPVYESVDIDAILGILQVRYQRTYHQQREFDAVTEFRTDFSFFHGLTTTHPSPAAFACLISNEDLKLFEENILFDLGTDELGRSWNRRCGEVVECIRVRSELLDVLVELALRLHNLRNFHASTAITYGLKIAMRGEEAIPRKLSRIIDESENFRNYRDELRSKPAVPFVLPCLVELERLRHISAQYPTDSAKYEVCKERAINTAHELFTFMSYTPCVRDTETAADPFVSSSHGADPIEFGTILETRCEAISRQDKEYDGIRQPLGMVRISSSLQARPAEGIREQVRRVLRSYFCF
;
A
#
# COMPACT_ATOMS: atom_id res chain seq x y z
N MET A 1 -22.84 -43.10 16.63
CA MET A 1 -22.52 -41.73 17.08
C MET A 1 -21.52 -41.14 16.11
N TYR A 2 -22.00 -40.40 15.11
CA TYR A 2 -21.11 -39.68 14.19
C TYR A 2 -20.57 -38.46 14.93
N ASN A 3 -19.25 -38.44 15.14
CA ASN A 3 -18.55 -37.32 15.72
C ASN A 3 -18.62 -36.16 14.71
N THR A 4 -19.53 -35.21 14.94
CA THR A 4 -19.63 -33.98 14.16
C THR A 4 -18.40 -33.14 14.43
N ARG A 5 -17.33 -33.36 13.67
CA ARG A 5 -16.24 -32.39 13.56
C ARG A 5 -16.86 -31.12 13.00
N SER A 6 -16.89 -30.06 13.81
CA SER A 6 -17.29 -28.71 13.41
C SER A 6 -16.54 -28.33 12.13
N GLN A 7 -17.24 -27.75 11.15
CA GLN A 7 -16.55 -27.28 9.94
C GLN A 7 -15.60 -26.14 10.33
N PRO A 8 -14.43 -26.01 9.68
CA PRO A 8 -13.47 -24.92 9.96
C PRO A 8 -14.09 -23.53 9.94
N SER A 9 -15.15 -23.34 9.14
CA SER A 9 -15.99 -22.14 9.11
C SER A 9 -16.71 -21.83 10.43
N ASP A 10 -17.18 -22.84 11.16
CA ASP A 10 -17.92 -22.66 12.40
C ASP A 10 -17.00 -22.21 13.54
N VAL A 11 -15.77 -22.74 13.57
CA VAL A 11 -14.73 -22.34 14.53
C VAL A 11 -14.30 -20.89 14.28
N LEU A 12 -14.09 -20.52 13.01
CA LEU A 12 -13.77 -19.16 12.60
C LEU A 12 -14.87 -18.17 13.04
N VAL A 13 -16.12 -18.48 12.72
CA VAL A 13 -17.28 -17.65 13.09
C VAL A 13 -17.38 -17.50 14.60
N GLY A 14 -17.22 -18.59 15.37
CA GLY A 14 -17.27 -18.55 16.83
C GLY A 14 -16.27 -17.56 17.45
N LYS A 15 -15.00 -17.61 17.02
CA LYS A 15 -13.94 -16.71 17.51
C LYS A 15 -14.21 -15.24 17.17
N LEU A 16 -14.65 -14.99 15.94
CA LEU A 16 -14.98 -13.62 15.52
C LEU A 16 -16.20 -13.09 16.29
N SER A 17 -17.21 -13.92 16.51
CA SER A 17 -18.41 -13.55 17.28
C SER A 17 -18.09 -13.23 18.74
N GLU A 18 -17.21 -14.00 19.38
CA GLU A 18 -16.74 -13.71 20.73
C GLU A 18 -16.03 -12.35 20.80
N SER A 19 -15.21 -12.04 19.78
CA SER A 19 -14.45 -10.78 19.69
C SER A 19 -15.30 -9.52 19.51
N VAL A 20 -16.57 -9.67 19.11
CA VAL A 20 -17.51 -8.53 18.95
C VAL A 20 -18.60 -8.48 20.02
N SER A 21 -18.70 -9.52 20.86
CA SER A 21 -19.76 -9.62 21.87
C SER A 21 -19.63 -8.50 22.90
N GLY A 22 -20.72 -7.77 23.12
CA GLY A 22 -20.79 -6.68 24.12
C GLY A 22 -20.12 -5.37 23.71
N ILE A 23 -19.69 -5.23 22.45
CA ILE A 23 -19.28 -3.93 21.91
C ILE A 23 -20.54 -3.17 21.50
N GLU A 24 -20.64 -1.92 21.92
CA GLU A 24 -21.66 -0.97 21.48
C GLU A 24 -20.97 0.25 20.86
N LEU A 25 -21.49 0.76 19.73
CA LEU A 25 -20.96 1.97 19.13
C LEU A 25 -21.38 3.20 19.93
N SER A 26 -20.40 3.94 20.43
CA SER A 26 -20.62 5.25 21.05
C SER A 26 -20.85 6.29 19.96
N MET A 27 -22.11 6.50 19.62
CA MET A 27 -22.53 7.53 18.68
C MET A 27 -22.77 8.87 19.40
N GLU A 28 -22.11 9.94 18.96
CA GLU A 28 -22.35 11.27 19.52
C GLU A 28 -23.82 11.70 19.32
N ARG A 29 -24.41 12.30 20.37
CA ARG A 29 -25.82 12.70 20.37
C ARG A 29 -26.20 13.59 19.18
N ASN A 30 -25.31 14.50 18.76
CA ASN A 30 -25.40 15.20 17.46
C ASN A 30 -24.10 15.98 17.15
N PRO A 31 -23.23 15.51 16.25
CA PRO A 31 -21.95 16.18 15.96
C PRO A 31 -22.13 17.54 15.26
N LEU A 32 -23.31 17.80 14.70
CA LEU A 32 -23.62 19.09 14.09
C LEU A 32 -24.13 20.10 15.14
N LEU A 33 -24.52 19.70 16.35
CA LEU A 33 -25.06 20.62 17.35
C LEU A 33 -24.08 21.77 17.64
N GLY A 34 -24.54 23.03 17.54
CA GLY A 34 -23.69 24.22 17.71
C GLY A 34 -22.77 24.55 16.53
N VAL A 35 -22.71 23.72 15.49
CA VAL A 35 -21.97 24.03 14.25
C VAL A 35 -22.77 25.02 13.40
N ASP A 36 -22.14 26.15 13.09
CA ASP A 36 -22.67 27.15 12.14
C ASP A 36 -22.75 26.55 10.74
N THR A 37 -23.98 26.43 10.23
CA THR A 37 -24.26 25.84 8.91
C THR A 37 -23.79 26.70 7.74
N THR A 38 -23.53 27.99 7.96
CA THR A 38 -22.96 28.87 6.93
C THR A 38 -21.45 28.66 6.77
N ASN A 39 -20.80 28.10 7.79
CA ASN A 39 -19.38 27.74 7.76
C ASN A 39 -19.20 26.30 7.23
N VAL A 40 -19.04 26.19 5.91
CA VAL A 40 -18.84 24.92 5.20
C VAL A 40 -17.69 24.10 5.78
N SER A 41 -16.56 24.74 6.09
CA SER A 41 -15.40 24.04 6.66
C SER A 41 -15.70 23.43 8.03
N ALA A 42 -16.46 24.13 8.88
CA ALA A 42 -16.86 23.63 10.19
C ALA A 42 -17.83 22.45 10.07
N VAL A 43 -18.80 22.51 9.15
CA VAL A 43 -19.73 21.41 8.86
C VAL A 43 -18.99 20.17 8.39
N VAL A 44 -18.10 20.33 7.40
CA VAL A 44 -17.31 19.24 6.84
C VAL A 44 -16.44 18.58 7.91
N ARG A 45 -15.73 19.39 8.72
CA ARG A 45 -14.88 18.88 9.79
C ARG A 45 -15.66 18.15 10.88
N ALA A 46 -16.84 18.63 11.23
CA ALA A 46 -17.70 17.98 12.21
C ALA A 46 -18.19 16.61 11.72
N ILE A 47 -18.63 16.54 10.47
CA ILE A 47 -19.02 15.26 9.84
C ILE A 47 -17.82 14.32 9.76
N ASP A 48 -16.67 14.82 9.29
CA ASP A 48 -15.47 14.01 9.12
C ASP A 48 -14.94 13.43 10.43
N ASN A 49 -14.83 14.26 11.48
CA ASN A 49 -14.43 13.78 12.80
C ASN A 49 -15.41 12.73 13.35
N ALA A 50 -16.72 12.95 13.17
CA ALA A 50 -17.74 12.07 13.68
C ALA A 50 -17.79 10.72 12.92
N SER A 51 -17.74 10.76 11.59
CA SER A 51 -17.67 9.57 10.73
C SER A 51 -16.42 8.74 11.04
N TRP A 52 -15.27 9.40 11.16
CA TRP A 52 -14.01 8.73 11.48
C TRP A 52 -14.01 8.11 12.88
N SER A 53 -14.52 8.83 13.87
CA SER A 53 -14.61 8.35 15.26
C SER A 53 -15.47 7.09 15.38
N VAL A 54 -16.62 7.02 14.70
CA VAL A 54 -17.47 5.82 14.72
C VAL A 54 -16.83 4.69 13.92
N PHE A 55 -16.20 4.97 12.79
CA PHE A 55 -15.49 3.95 12.01
C PHE A 55 -14.39 3.26 12.83
N GLN A 56 -13.58 4.02 13.58
CA GLN A 56 -12.53 3.48 14.45
C GLN A 56 -13.04 2.57 15.58
N GLN A 57 -14.34 2.62 15.90
CA GLN A 57 -14.97 1.77 16.90
C GLN A 57 -15.42 0.43 16.33
N VAL A 58 -15.57 0.30 15.01
CA VAL A 58 -15.98 -0.97 14.38
C VAL A 58 -14.77 -1.91 14.32
N PRO A 59 -14.74 -3.01 15.08
CA PRO A 59 -13.59 -3.90 15.10
C PRO A 59 -13.49 -4.68 13.78
N PHE A 60 -12.25 -5.10 13.43
CA PHE A 60 -12.00 -5.97 12.28
C PHE A 60 -12.93 -7.21 12.25
N ALA A 61 -13.20 -7.81 13.41
CA ALA A 61 -14.03 -9.00 13.51
C ALA A 61 -15.47 -8.78 13.02
N ALA A 62 -16.03 -7.58 13.21
CA ALA A 62 -17.37 -7.24 12.71
C ALA A 62 -17.40 -7.22 11.18
N TRP A 63 -16.37 -6.63 10.56
CA TRP A 63 -16.21 -6.64 9.10
C TRP A 63 -16.04 -8.05 8.54
N ALA A 64 -15.24 -8.89 9.20
CA ALA A 64 -15.03 -10.28 8.81
C ALA A 64 -16.33 -11.12 8.90
N LEU A 65 -17.10 -10.96 9.98
CA LEU A 65 -18.40 -11.61 10.14
C LEU A 65 -19.41 -11.16 9.08
N LYS A 66 -19.49 -9.86 8.80
CA LYS A 66 -20.33 -9.32 7.72
C LYS A 66 -19.94 -9.94 6.37
N ALA A 67 -18.64 -10.09 6.10
CA ALA A 67 -18.12 -10.67 4.87
C ALA A 67 -18.46 -12.17 4.68
N VAL A 68 -18.65 -12.92 5.76
CA VAL A 68 -19.13 -14.32 5.71
C VAL A 68 -20.67 -14.43 5.78
N GLY A 69 -21.37 -13.31 5.68
CA GLY A 69 -22.84 -13.25 5.67
C GLY A 69 -23.48 -13.46 7.03
N LYS A 70 -22.75 -13.20 8.13
CA LYS A 70 -23.33 -13.21 9.48
C LYS A 70 -23.90 -11.82 9.81
N GLU A 71 -25.06 -11.82 10.46
CA GLU A 71 -25.65 -10.60 10.99
C GLU A 71 -24.80 -10.10 12.15
N VAL A 72 -24.31 -8.86 12.02
CA VAL A 72 -23.54 -8.17 13.04
C VAL A 72 -24.00 -6.73 13.06
N ASP A 73 -24.68 -6.36 14.14
CA ASP A 73 -25.31 -5.05 14.29
C ASP A 73 -24.30 -3.91 14.15
N LEU A 74 -23.04 -4.08 14.57
CA LEU A 74 -22.02 -3.02 14.53
C LEU A 74 -21.80 -2.39 13.14
N VAL A 75 -21.79 -3.19 12.07
CA VAL A 75 -21.59 -2.63 10.70
C VAL A 75 -22.87 -1.93 10.23
N ASP A 76 -24.03 -2.49 10.58
CA ASP A 76 -25.33 -1.94 10.21
C ASP A 76 -25.63 -0.66 11.00
N GLU A 77 -25.28 -0.60 12.28
CA GLU A 77 -25.29 0.58 13.14
C GLU A 77 -24.36 1.68 12.60
N PHE A 78 -23.16 1.31 12.13
CA PHE A 78 -22.24 2.23 11.47
C PHE A 78 -22.87 2.85 10.22
N ILE A 79 -23.50 2.05 9.36
CA ILE A 79 -24.21 2.54 8.16
C ILE A 79 -25.37 3.45 8.56
N TRP A 80 -26.21 3.00 9.50
CA TRP A 80 -27.35 3.77 10.00
C TRP A 80 -26.95 5.12 10.59
N TYR A 81 -25.82 5.18 11.30
CA TYR A 81 -25.28 6.43 11.81
C TYR A 81 -24.98 7.44 10.69
N HIS A 82 -24.43 6.98 9.57
CA HIS A 82 -24.12 7.83 8.42
C HIS A 82 -25.39 8.34 7.73
N ASP A 83 -26.42 7.50 7.58
CA ASP A 83 -27.75 7.91 7.09
C ASP A 83 -28.38 8.99 7.98
N MET A 84 -28.29 8.80 9.30
CA MET A 84 -28.75 9.75 10.29
C MET A 84 -28.00 11.09 10.15
N LEU A 85 -26.67 11.07 9.98
CA LEU A 85 -25.88 12.29 9.75
C LEU A 85 -26.29 13.01 8.46
N ALA A 86 -26.48 12.27 7.36
CA ALA A 86 -26.90 12.83 6.08
C ALA A 86 -28.29 13.49 6.20
N THR A 87 -29.22 12.82 6.88
CA THR A 87 -30.56 13.36 7.16
C THR A 87 -30.49 14.63 8.02
N ARG A 88 -29.64 14.66 9.06
CA ARG A 88 -29.44 15.85 9.91
C ARG A 88 -28.87 17.02 9.12
N LEU A 89 -27.91 16.77 8.23
CA LEU A 89 -27.36 17.77 7.32
C LEU A 89 -28.45 18.32 6.40
N TYR A 90 -29.22 17.45 5.75
CA TYR A 90 -30.33 17.82 4.87
C TYR A 90 -31.34 18.75 5.57
N ILE A 91 -31.81 18.36 6.76
CA ILE A 91 -32.78 19.15 7.54
C ILE A 91 -32.23 20.54 7.87
N ARG A 92 -30.94 20.63 8.18
CA ARG A 92 -30.28 21.90 8.48
C ARG A 92 -30.14 22.79 7.26
N LEU A 93 -29.68 22.23 6.14
CA LEU A 93 -29.57 22.97 4.89
C LEU A 93 -30.92 23.50 4.43
N LYS A 94 -32.00 22.74 4.62
CA LYS A 94 -33.38 23.18 4.30
C LYS A 94 -33.83 24.40 5.11
N ARG A 95 -33.28 24.61 6.31
CA ARG A 95 -33.59 25.75 7.18
C ARG A 95 -32.70 26.97 6.93
N CYS A 96 -31.67 26.83 6.10
CA CYS A 96 -30.73 27.90 5.83
C CYS A 96 -31.22 28.79 4.67
N ALA A 97 -31.17 30.12 4.84
CA ALA A 97 -31.54 31.07 3.79
C ALA A 97 -30.60 30.97 2.57
N GLU A 98 -29.31 30.71 2.80
CA GLU A 98 -28.28 30.60 1.76
C GLU A 98 -28.06 29.17 1.27
N ARG A 99 -29.09 28.31 1.39
CA ARG A 99 -29.00 26.87 1.10
C ARG A 99 -28.26 26.55 -0.20
N ASN A 100 -28.60 27.24 -1.30
CA ASN A 100 -28.04 26.92 -2.61
C ASN A 100 -26.53 27.23 -2.68
N SER A 101 -26.09 28.32 -2.06
CA SER A 101 -24.67 28.70 -2.00
C SER A 101 -23.88 27.69 -1.16
N ILE A 102 -24.38 27.35 0.03
CA ILE A 102 -23.74 26.39 0.94
C ILE A 102 -23.75 24.99 0.34
N ALA A 103 -24.86 24.58 -0.29
CA ALA A 103 -24.99 23.29 -0.96
C ALA A 103 -23.99 23.17 -2.11
N LEU A 104 -23.80 24.22 -2.90
CA LEU A 104 -22.81 24.23 -3.98
C LEU A 104 -21.39 24.10 -3.42
N GLN A 105 -21.05 24.82 -2.35
CA GLN A 105 -19.74 24.73 -1.71
C GLN A 105 -19.49 23.35 -1.08
N LEU A 106 -20.49 22.78 -0.39
CA LEU A 106 -20.43 21.40 0.13
C LEU A 106 -20.32 20.37 -0.98
N PHE A 107 -21.03 20.58 -2.10
CA PHE A 107 -20.92 19.74 -3.27
C PHE A 107 -19.51 19.79 -3.85
N THR A 108 -18.93 20.99 -3.98
CA THR A 108 -17.53 21.15 -4.39
C THR A 108 -16.61 20.40 -3.43
N VAL A 109 -16.77 20.54 -2.11
CA VAL A 109 -15.94 19.81 -1.13
C VAL A 109 -16.16 18.29 -1.18
N GLY A 110 -17.40 17.83 -1.40
CA GLY A 110 -17.72 16.40 -1.53
C GLY A 110 -17.26 15.78 -2.85
N GLN A 111 -17.21 16.58 -3.92
CA GLN A 111 -16.71 16.20 -5.25
C GLN A 111 -15.24 16.47 -5.46
N LEU A 112 -14.60 17.24 -4.57
CA LEU A 112 -13.16 17.21 -4.39
C LEU A 112 -12.80 15.82 -3.85
N VAL A 113 -12.91 14.82 -4.73
CA VAL A 113 -11.93 13.75 -4.85
C VAL A 113 -10.63 14.50 -4.87
N LEU A 114 -9.97 14.58 -3.72
CA LEU A 114 -8.64 15.11 -3.72
C LEU A 114 -7.87 14.17 -4.63
N HIS A 115 -7.49 14.70 -5.80
CA HIS A 115 -6.19 14.38 -6.35
C HIS A 115 -5.27 14.20 -5.13
N PRO A 116 -4.71 13.00 -4.90
CA PRO A 116 -3.97 12.72 -3.70
C PRO A 116 -2.89 13.79 -3.41
N THR A 117 -2.44 14.51 -4.43
CA THR A 117 -1.31 15.44 -4.53
C THR A 117 -1.37 16.79 -3.81
N CYS A 118 -2.25 17.06 -2.83
CA CYS A 118 -2.22 18.37 -2.14
C CYS A 118 -1.38 18.39 -0.86
N THR A 119 -0.10 18.71 -1.02
CA THR A 119 0.92 18.39 0.01
C THR A 119 2.00 19.44 0.14
N HIS A 120 1.69 20.63 -0.35
CA HIS A 120 2.52 21.78 -0.13
C HIS A 120 2.41 22.15 1.36
N ALA A 121 3.56 22.14 2.06
CA ALA A 121 3.70 22.65 3.42
C ALA A 121 3.30 24.13 3.58
N ASN A 122 3.02 24.84 2.47
CA ASN A 122 2.56 26.22 2.44
C ASN A 122 1.04 26.39 2.23
N CYS A 123 0.25 25.31 2.13
CA CYS A 123 -1.21 25.40 2.14
C CYS A 123 -1.73 25.57 3.58
N ALA A 124 -1.45 26.73 4.20
CA ALA A 124 -2.07 27.14 5.45
C ALA A 124 -3.61 27.39 5.33
N GLN A 125 -4.17 27.19 4.13
CA GLN A 125 -5.61 27.19 3.83
C GLN A 125 -6.05 25.89 3.12
N ALA A 126 -5.37 24.76 3.37
CA ALA A 126 -5.74 23.47 2.79
C ALA A 126 -7.21 23.16 3.08
N THR A 127 -8.02 23.01 2.02
CA THR A 127 -9.36 22.42 2.11
C THR A 127 -9.21 21.10 2.85
N PRO A 128 -9.92 20.88 3.98
CA PRO A 128 -9.72 19.69 4.79
C PRO A 128 -9.92 18.44 3.93
N CYS A 129 -8.96 17.53 3.94
CA CYS A 129 -9.10 16.21 3.33
C CYS A 129 -10.32 15.51 3.95
N VAL A 130 -11.39 15.37 3.16
CA VAL A 130 -12.63 14.75 3.60
C VAL A 130 -12.54 13.26 3.37
N SER A 131 -12.70 12.48 4.44
CA SER A 131 -12.75 11.02 4.35
C SER A 131 -13.89 10.57 3.44
N ALA A 132 -13.76 9.38 2.85
CA ALA A 132 -14.79 8.84 1.98
C ALA A 132 -16.16 8.72 2.65
N PHE A 133 -16.18 8.41 3.95
CA PHE A 133 -17.41 8.33 4.74
C PHE A 133 -18.08 9.70 4.86
N ALA A 134 -17.32 10.75 5.18
CA ALA A 134 -17.86 12.10 5.27
C ALA A 134 -18.32 12.63 3.91
N ARG A 135 -17.62 12.27 2.82
CA ARG A 135 -18.09 12.58 1.46
C ARG A 135 -19.44 11.95 1.17
N SER A 136 -19.61 10.65 1.47
CA SER A 136 -20.90 9.96 1.28
C SER A 136 -22.03 10.66 2.06
N VAL A 137 -21.79 11.02 3.32
CA VAL A 137 -22.75 11.77 4.15
C VAL A 137 -23.10 13.13 3.54
N ILE A 138 -22.10 13.88 3.08
CA ILE A 138 -22.30 15.21 2.47
C ILE A 138 -23.12 15.07 1.19
N LEU A 139 -22.71 14.21 0.27
CA LEU A 139 -23.37 14.03 -1.02
C LEU A 139 -24.82 13.56 -0.85
N SER A 140 -25.06 12.62 0.06
CA SER A 140 -26.42 12.17 0.38
C SER A 140 -27.24 13.25 1.05
N GLY A 141 -26.67 14.00 2.00
CA GLY A 141 -27.37 15.11 2.67
C GLY A 141 -27.72 16.29 1.75
N LEU A 142 -27.06 16.41 0.60
CA LEU A 142 -27.38 17.38 -0.46
C LEU A 142 -28.51 16.90 -1.38
N GLY A 143 -28.69 15.58 -1.50
CA GLY A 143 -29.73 14.96 -2.31
C GLY A 143 -31.14 15.31 -1.83
N SER A 144 -32.09 15.35 -2.77
CA SER A 144 -33.51 15.34 -2.39
C SER A 144 -33.88 13.92 -1.98
N PRO A 145 -34.45 13.70 -0.78
CA PRO A 145 -34.89 12.37 -0.39
C PRO A 145 -35.91 11.86 -1.40
N LYS A 146 -35.66 10.68 -1.95
CA LYS A 146 -36.71 9.87 -2.58
C LYS A 146 -37.45 9.22 -1.41
N ASP A 147 -38.77 9.41 -1.33
CA ASP A 147 -39.64 8.81 -0.30
C ASP A 147 -39.37 9.24 1.17
N GLY A 148 -38.74 10.39 1.39
CA GLY A 148 -38.57 10.97 2.73
C GLY A 148 -37.39 10.43 3.55
N VAL A 149 -36.62 9.48 3.01
CA VAL A 149 -35.38 8.96 3.63
C VAL A 149 -34.18 9.34 2.76
N VAL A 150 -33.13 9.89 3.39
CA VAL A 150 -31.84 10.10 2.74
C VAL A 150 -30.97 8.89 3.06
N ALA A 151 -30.84 7.96 2.11
CA ALA A 151 -29.89 6.86 2.22
C ALA A 151 -28.49 7.35 1.82
N SER A 152 -27.49 7.07 2.66
CA SER A 152 -26.09 7.19 2.31
C SER A 152 -25.68 5.98 1.47
N ASP A 153 -25.09 6.23 0.31
CA ASP A 153 -24.42 5.17 -0.45
C ASP A 153 -23.03 4.99 0.17
N LEU A 154 -23.02 4.41 1.37
CA LEU A 154 -21.79 4.21 2.13
C LEU A 154 -21.06 3.01 1.54
N GLU A 155 -20.03 3.28 0.73
CA GLU A 155 -19.22 2.25 0.13
C GLU A 155 -18.42 1.52 1.23
N THR A 156 -18.88 0.33 1.63
CA THR A 156 -18.17 -0.56 2.59
C THR A 156 -17.53 -1.77 1.89
N ASP A 157 -17.83 -1.93 0.60
CA ASP A 157 -17.40 -3.05 -0.22
C ASP A 157 -15.88 -3.16 -0.33
N PHE A 158 -15.16 -2.04 -0.21
CA PHE A 158 -13.69 -2.03 -0.22
C PHE A 158 -13.10 -2.87 0.93
N ILE A 159 -13.82 -3.10 2.04
CA ILE A 159 -13.41 -4.04 3.10
C ILE A 159 -14.14 -5.39 2.97
N VAL A 160 -15.46 -5.35 2.82
CA VAL A 160 -16.32 -6.54 2.91
C VAL A 160 -16.06 -7.49 1.74
N ARG A 161 -15.98 -6.99 0.51
CA ARG A 161 -15.81 -7.82 -0.70
C ARG A 161 -14.48 -8.57 -0.74
N PRO A 162 -13.30 -7.96 -0.50
CA PRO A 162 -12.05 -8.71 -0.48
C PRO A 162 -12.00 -9.77 0.63
N LEU A 163 -12.61 -9.51 1.79
CA LEU A 163 -12.76 -10.50 2.87
C LEU A 163 -13.69 -11.64 2.47
N ALA A 164 -14.82 -11.35 1.83
CA ALA A 164 -15.76 -12.37 1.37
C ALA A 164 -15.09 -13.30 0.33
N ARG A 165 -14.34 -12.72 -0.62
CA ARG A 165 -13.54 -13.49 -1.59
C ARG A 165 -12.47 -14.34 -0.93
N LEU A 166 -11.88 -13.88 0.16
CA LEU A 166 -10.91 -14.64 0.95
C LEU A 166 -11.63 -15.83 1.62
N PHE A 167 -12.69 -15.58 2.39
CA PHE A 167 -13.38 -16.62 3.17
C PHE A 167 -14.18 -17.62 2.33
N ALA A 168 -14.53 -17.28 1.08
CA ALA A 168 -15.15 -18.22 0.14
C ALA A 168 -14.18 -19.30 -0.40
N ARG A 169 -12.86 -19.13 -0.24
CA ARG A 169 -11.88 -20.09 -0.75
C ARG A 169 -11.75 -21.30 0.18
N PRO A 170 -11.68 -22.54 -0.33
CA PRO A 170 -11.51 -23.74 0.50
C PRO A 170 -10.09 -23.90 1.09
N VAL A 171 -9.33 -22.81 1.26
CA VAL A 171 -7.87 -22.80 1.52
C VAL A 171 -7.52 -23.02 3.01
N TYR A 172 -8.50 -23.30 3.86
CA TYR A 172 -8.36 -23.26 5.32
C TYR A 172 -7.93 -24.57 5.99
N GLU A 173 -7.71 -25.65 5.23
CA GLU A 173 -7.45 -26.97 5.83
C GLU A 173 -6.00 -27.17 6.30
N SER A 174 -5.03 -26.36 5.82
CA SER A 174 -3.60 -26.50 6.16
C SER A 174 -2.92 -25.23 6.67
N VAL A 175 -3.64 -24.11 6.78
CA VAL A 175 -3.05 -22.81 7.13
C VAL A 175 -3.51 -22.38 8.52
N ASP A 176 -2.59 -21.80 9.29
CA ASP A 176 -2.83 -21.22 10.62
C ASP A 176 -3.82 -20.04 10.53
N ILE A 177 -5.11 -20.35 10.69
CA ILE A 177 -6.22 -19.39 10.57
C ILE A 177 -6.07 -18.27 11.60
N ASP A 178 -5.62 -18.58 12.81
CA ASP A 178 -5.46 -17.60 13.88
C ASP A 178 -4.38 -16.58 13.50
N ALA A 179 -3.27 -17.05 12.93
CA ALA A 179 -2.25 -16.15 12.43
C ALA A 179 -2.73 -15.29 11.25
N ILE A 180 -3.51 -15.87 10.31
CA ILE A 180 -4.10 -15.08 9.21
C ILE A 180 -5.00 -13.98 9.75
N LEU A 181 -5.93 -14.30 10.66
CA LEU A 181 -6.83 -13.30 11.25
C LEU A 181 -6.06 -12.23 12.01
N GLY A 182 -5.03 -12.63 12.76
CA GLY A 182 -4.13 -11.69 13.44
C GLY A 182 -3.45 -10.74 12.46
N ILE A 183 -2.94 -11.25 11.33
CA ILE A 183 -2.29 -10.43 10.29
C ILE A 183 -3.28 -9.44 9.69
N LEU A 184 -4.47 -9.90 9.31
CA LEU A 184 -5.51 -9.05 8.75
C LEU A 184 -5.98 -7.99 9.75
N GLN A 185 -6.09 -8.33 11.04
CA GLN A 185 -6.43 -7.37 12.09
C GLN A 185 -5.35 -6.29 12.26
N VAL A 186 -4.06 -6.68 12.33
CA VAL A 186 -2.95 -5.72 12.41
C VAL A 186 -2.93 -4.82 11.18
N ARG A 187 -3.16 -5.39 10.00
CA ARG A 187 -3.24 -4.67 8.75
C ARG A 187 -4.41 -3.68 8.74
N TYR A 188 -5.59 -4.13 9.15
CA TYR A 188 -6.78 -3.29 9.28
C TYR A 188 -6.51 -2.09 10.18
N GLN A 189 -5.95 -2.30 11.38
CA GLN A 189 -5.60 -1.21 12.29
C GLN A 189 -4.58 -0.23 11.67
N ARG A 190 -3.56 -0.74 10.97
CA ARG A 190 -2.55 0.09 10.33
C ARG A 190 -3.12 0.93 9.18
N THR A 191 -3.91 0.32 8.31
CA THR A 191 -4.47 0.97 7.13
C THR A 191 -5.58 1.95 7.50
N TYR A 192 -6.42 1.60 8.48
CA TYR A 192 -7.68 2.30 8.71
C TYR A 192 -7.80 2.96 10.08
N HIS A 193 -6.95 2.66 11.07
CA HIS A 193 -7.03 3.35 12.37
C HIS A 193 -5.85 4.31 12.57
N GLN A 194 -4.69 4.01 11.98
CA GLN A 194 -3.47 4.82 12.13
C GLN A 194 -3.32 5.87 11.02
N GLN A 195 -4.01 5.72 9.89
CA GLN A 195 -3.97 6.66 8.76
C GLN A 195 -5.35 7.26 8.54
N ARG A 196 -5.50 8.56 8.81
CA ARG A 196 -6.77 9.29 8.58
C ARG A 196 -7.04 9.52 7.09
N GLU A 197 -5.97 9.68 6.32
CA GLU A 197 -6.01 9.77 4.86
C GLU A 197 -5.79 8.38 4.29
N PHE A 198 -6.87 7.59 4.20
CA PHE A 198 -6.85 6.35 3.43
C PHE A 198 -7.61 6.58 2.12
N ASP A 199 -7.09 5.99 1.05
CA ASP A 199 -7.79 5.97 -0.21
C ASP A 199 -8.87 4.88 -0.14
N ALA A 200 -10.13 5.27 0.04
CA ALA A 200 -11.24 4.31 0.03
C ALA A 200 -11.41 3.60 -1.31
N VAL A 201 -10.76 4.09 -2.39
CA VAL A 201 -10.66 3.38 -3.67
C VAL A 201 -9.72 2.18 -3.57
N THR A 202 -8.83 2.15 -2.57
CA THR A 202 -7.93 1.02 -2.34
C THR A 202 -8.64 -0.06 -1.52
N GLU A 203 -8.97 -1.19 -2.20
CA GLU A 203 -9.51 -2.38 -1.55
C GLU A 203 -8.62 -2.86 -0.39
N PHE A 204 -9.26 -3.35 0.67
CA PHE A 204 -8.59 -3.98 1.79
C PHE A 204 -7.81 -5.20 1.34
N ARG A 205 -6.53 -5.19 1.68
CA ARG A 205 -5.59 -6.18 1.20
C ARG A 205 -5.69 -7.47 2.00
N THR A 206 -6.00 -8.57 1.31
CA THR A 206 -6.17 -9.91 1.90
C THR A 206 -5.09 -10.90 1.53
N ASP A 207 -4.01 -10.48 0.85
CA ASP A 207 -2.88 -11.38 0.57
C ASP A 207 -2.06 -11.67 1.84
N PHE A 208 -1.55 -12.88 1.91
CA PHE A 208 -0.67 -13.38 2.97
C PHE A 208 0.41 -14.28 2.37
N SER A 209 0.75 -14.09 1.09
CA SER A 209 1.77 -14.88 0.39
C SER A 209 3.14 -14.76 1.07
N PHE A 210 3.47 -13.58 1.58
CA PHE A 210 4.71 -13.37 2.33
C PHE A 210 4.75 -14.21 3.61
N PHE A 211 3.68 -14.14 4.43
CA PHE A 211 3.56 -14.97 5.63
C PHE A 211 3.56 -16.47 5.31
N HIS A 212 2.86 -16.87 4.25
CA HIS A 212 2.86 -18.25 3.79
C HIS A 212 4.27 -18.71 3.43
N GLY A 213 5.03 -17.91 2.66
CA GLY A 213 6.42 -18.21 2.30
C GLY A 213 7.39 -18.30 3.48
N LEU A 214 7.05 -17.70 4.64
CA LEU A 214 7.83 -17.84 5.88
C LEU A 214 7.47 -19.08 6.70
N THR A 215 6.24 -19.57 6.57
CA THR A 215 5.67 -20.60 7.46
C THR A 215 5.55 -21.97 6.79
N THR A 216 5.61 -22.04 5.47
CA THR A 216 5.61 -23.31 4.77
C THR A 216 6.95 -24.03 4.94
N THR A 217 6.89 -25.35 5.12
CA THR A 217 8.08 -26.23 5.24
C THR A 217 9.02 -26.12 4.04
N HIS A 218 8.49 -25.70 2.88
CA HIS A 218 9.23 -25.33 1.68
C HIS A 218 8.57 -24.10 1.05
N PRO A 219 9.31 -23.12 0.51
CA PRO A 219 10.76 -23.08 0.29
C PRO A 219 11.61 -22.69 1.52
N SER A 220 12.89 -23.08 1.54
CA SER A 220 13.86 -22.58 2.54
C SER A 220 14.02 -21.05 2.45
N PRO A 221 14.51 -20.35 3.50
CA PRO A 221 14.75 -18.90 3.43
C PRO A 221 15.60 -18.46 2.24
N ALA A 222 16.54 -19.30 1.80
CA ALA A 222 17.34 -19.05 0.61
C ALA A 222 16.52 -19.11 -0.69
N ALA A 223 15.71 -20.16 -0.85
CA ALA A 223 14.84 -20.29 -2.02
C ALA A 223 13.76 -19.20 -2.04
N PHE A 224 13.24 -18.80 -0.88
CA PHE A 224 12.32 -17.66 -0.78
C PHE A 224 13.01 -16.33 -1.12
N ALA A 225 14.26 -16.12 -0.69
CA ALA A 225 15.05 -14.95 -1.08
C ALA A 225 15.30 -14.89 -2.61
N CYS A 226 15.52 -16.04 -3.25
CA CYS A 226 15.63 -16.12 -4.71
C CYS A 226 14.30 -15.79 -5.39
N LEU A 227 13.15 -16.25 -4.86
CA LEU A 227 11.83 -15.88 -5.38
C LEU A 227 11.60 -14.36 -5.31
N ILE A 228 11.80 -13.76 -4.13
CA ILE A 228 11.64 -12.31 -3.93
C ILE A 228 12.57 -11.52 -4.85
N SER A 229 13.82 -11.97 -5.02
CA SER A 229 14.78 -11.31 -5.93
C SER A 229 14.36 -11.36 -7.39
N ASN A 230 13.73 -12.45 -7.84
CA ASN A 230 13.19 -12.53 -9.19
C ASN A 230 11.96 -11.62 -9.38
N GLU A 231 11.06 -11.59 -8.39
CA GLU A 231 9.87 -10.73 -8.42
C GLU A 231 10.24 -9.25 -8.42
N ASP A 232 11.19 -8.85 -7.56
CA ASP A 232 11.66 -7.47 -7.52
C ASP A 232 12.39 -7.11 -8.82
N LEU A 233 13.23 -7.99 -9.39
CA LEU A 233 13.90 -7.69 -10.65
C LEU A 233 12.89 -7.40 -11.77
N LYS A 234 11.87 -8.25 -11.90
CA LYS A 234 10.79 -8.04 -12.87
C LYS A 234 10.07 -6.72 -12.62
N LEU A 235 9.81 -6.37 -11.36
CA LEU A 235 9.19 -5.10 -11.00
C LEU A 235 10.06 -3.89 -11.41
N PHE A 236 11.38 -3.98 -11.25
CA PHE A 236 12.33 -2.96 -11.68
C PHE A 236 12.37 -2.81 -13.21
N GLU A 237 12.38 -3.94 -13.93
CA GLU A 237 12.31 -3.95 -15.39
C GLU A 237 11.02 -3.28 -15.87
N GLU A 238 9.88 -3.61 -15.28
CA GLU A 238 8.57 -3.06 -15.66
C GLU A 238 8.43 -1.56 -15.33
N ASN A 239 8.96 -1.10 -14.20
CA ASN A 239 8.69 0.26 -13.71
C ASN A 239 9.80 1.26 -14.00
N ILE A 240 11.07 0.87 -13.96
CA ILE A 240 12.17 1.80 -14.26
C ILE A 240 12.43 1.90 -15.76
N LEU A 241 12.38 0.79 -16.52
CA LEU A 241 12.73 0.85 -17.95
C LEU A 241 11.64 1.48 -18.80
N PHE A 242 10.37 1.25 -18.46
CA PHE A 242 9.25 1.65 -19.32
C PHE A 242 8.64 2.99 -18.91
N ASP A 243 8.48 3.25 -17.61
CA ASP A 243 7.64 4.36 -17.13
C ASP A 243 8.35 5.32 -16.14
N LEU A 244 9.60 5.03 -15.72
CA LEU A 244 10.25 5.71 -14.59
C LEU A 244 9.36 5.80 -13.32
N GLY A 245 8.40 4.88 -13.21
CA GLY A 245 7.35 4.85 -12.21
C GLY A 245 7.87 4.32 -10.89
N THR A 246 8.57 5.15 -10.12
CA THR A 246 9.09 4.71 -8.81
C THR A 246 8.01 4.43 -7.78
N ASP A 247 6.78 4.91 -8.01
CA ASP A 247 5.65 4.74 -7.08
C ASP A 247 5.36 3.27 -6.76
N GLU A 248 5.36 2.37 -7.76
CA GLU A 248 5.09 0.95 -7.52
C GLU A 248 6.23 0.28 -6.73
N LEU A 249 7.49 0.67 -7.00
CA LEU A 249 8.63 0.21 -6.22
C LEU A 249 8.53 0.66 -4.76
N GLY A 250 8.11 1.91 -4.52
CA GLY A 250 7.84 2.41 -3.18
C GLY A 250 6.70 1.66 -2.49
N ARG A 251 5.61 1.39 -3.22
CA ARG A 251 4.47 0.60 -2.71
C ARG A 251 4.89 -0.82 -2.36
N SER A 252 5.68 -1.48 -3.19
CA SER A 252 6.22 -2.82 -2.94
C SER A 252 7.12 -2.84 -1.69
N TRP A 253 8.04 -1.89 -1.57
CA TRP A 253 8.91 -1.74 -0.41
C TRP A 253 8.11 -1.53 0.89
N ASN A 254 7.16 -0.59 0.88
CA ASN A 254 6.30 -0.29 2.03
C ASN A 254 5.38 -1.47 2.39
N ARG A 255 4.89 -2.19 1.38
CA ARG A 255 4.09 -3.41 1.55
C ARG A 255 4.88 -4.45 2.33
N ARG A 256 6.09 -4.77 1.86
CA ARG A 256 6.97 -5.78 2.46
C ARG A 256 7.41 -5.40 3.87
N CYS A 257 7.78 -4.15 4.10
CA CYS A 257 8.04 -3.61 5.43
C CYS A 257 6.84 -3.83 6.38
N GLY A 258 5.63 -3.57 5.87
CA GLY A 258 4.39 -3.82 6.57
C GLY A 258 4.13 -5.27 6.92
N GLU A 259 4.35 -6.18 5.97
CA GLU A 259 4.15 -7.61 6.15
C GLU A 259 5.08 -8.17 7.22
N VAL A 260 6.30 -7.66 7.32
CA VAL A 260 7.23 -8.01 8.40
C VAL A 260 6.69 -7.59 9.77
N VAL A 261 6.20 -6.36 9.89
CA VAL A 261 5.58 -5.88 11.14
C VAL A 261 4.35 -6.71 11.51
N GLU A 262 3.51 -7.03 10.52
CA GLU A 262 2.33 -7.90 10.69
C GLU A 262 2.74 -9.29 11.19
N CYS A 263 3.73 -9.93 10.55
CA CYS A 263 4.21 -11.26 10.93
C CYS A 263 4.77 -11.30 12.35
N ILE A 264 5.65 -10.36 12.73
CA ILE A 264 6.28 -10.34 14.07
C ILE A 264 5.26 -10.07 15.18
N ARG A 265 4.28 -9.19 14.93
CA ARG A 265 3.23 -8.89 15.93
C ARG A 265 2.34 -10.10 16.23
N VAL A 266 2.14 -10.96 15.25
CA VAL A 266 1.28 -12.13 15.36
C VAL A 266 2.08 -13.36 15.82
N ARG A 267 3.30 -13.52 15.32
CA ARG A 267 4.20 -14.65 15.60
C ARG A 267 5.63 -14.16 15.78
N SER A 268 5.98 -13.81 17.02
CA SER A 268 7.32 -13.30 17.37
C SER A 268 8.45 -14.29 17.08
N GLU A 269 8.14 -15.59 17.03
CA GLU A 269 9.08 -16.65 16.68
C GLU A 269 9.57 -16.60 15.22
N LEU A 270 8.93 -15.82 14.35
CA LEU A 270 9.37 -15.61 12.96
C LEU A 270 10.57 -14.66 12.86
N LEU A 271 11.01 -14.06 13.98
CA LEU A 271 12.12 -13.11 14.01
C LEU A 271 13.40 -13.68 13.38
N ASP A 272 13.83 -14.86 13.80
CA ASP A 272 15.08 -15.45 13.32
C ASP A 272 15.01 -15.79 11.82
N VAL A 273 13.86 -16.29 11.37
CA VAL A 273 13.61 -16.60 9.94
C VAL A 273 13.66 -15.32 9.10
N LEU A 274 13.09 -14.22 9.58
CA LEU A 274 13.09 -12.93 8.90
C LEU A 274 14.48 -12.28 8.86
N VAL A 275 15.25 -12.40 9.95
CA VAL A 275 16.65 -11.96 9.98
C VAL A 275 17.48 -12.77 8.99
N GLU A 276 17.32 -14.10 8.95
CA GLU A 276 17.98 -14.94 7.95
C GLU A 276 17.58 -14.52 6.53
N LEU A 277 16.28 -14.37 6.26
CA LEU A 277 15.78 -13.95 4.94
C LEU A 277 16.39 -12.61 4.49
N ALA A 278 16.45 -11.62 5.38
CA ALA A 278 17.07 -10.32 5.09
C ALA A 278 18.56 -10.44 4.78
N LEU A 279 19.30 -11.31 5.50
CA LEU A 279 20.71 -11.60 5.23
C LEU A 279 20.90 -12.34 3.90
N ARG A 280 20.02 -13.28 3.55
CA ARG A 280 20.05 -13.98 2.25
C ARG A 280 19.82 -13.00 1.11
N LEU A 281 18.81 -12.13 1.20
CA LEU A 281 18.54 -11.09 0.22
C LEU A 281 19.70 -10.10 0.08
N HIS A 282 20.31 -9.71 1.20
CA HIS A 282 21.50 -8.87 1.20
C HIS A 282 22.66 -9.56 0.45
N ASN A 283 22.91 -10.85 0.71
CA ASN A 283 23.96 -11.61 0.03
C ASN A 283 23.67 -11.80 -1.47
N LEU A 284 22.38 -11.93 -1.83
CA LEU A 284 21.91 -11.89 -3.22
C LEU A 284 21.96 -10.48 -3.82
N ARG A 285 22.40 -9.46 -3.08
CA ARG A 285 22.44 -8.06 -3.51
C ARG A 285 21.07 -7.51 -3.94
N ASN A 286 20.00 -8.08 -3.41
CA ASN A 286 18.68 -7.46 -3.47
C ASN A 286 18.52 -6.52 -2.28
N PHE A 287 19.07 -5.31 -2.42
CA PHE A 287 18.98 -4.28 -1.40
C PHE A 287 17.57 -3.72 -1.27
N HIS A 288 16.75 -3.78 -2.32
CA HIS A 288 15.35 -3.37 -2.26
C HIS A 288 14.57 -4.15 -1.21
N ALA A 289 14.49 -5.48 -1.31
CA ALA A 289 13.80 -6.29 -0.32
C ALA A 289 14.55 -6.38 1.01
N SER A 290 15.88 -6.51 1.00
CA SER A 290 16.66 -6.64 2.24
C SER A 290 16.46 -5.43 3.15
N THR A 291 16.50 -4.20 2.61
CA THR A 291 16.23 -2.98 3.39
C THR A 291 14.78 -2.90 3.85
N ALA A 292 13.81 -3.30 3.02
CA ALA A 292 12.40 -3.33 3.42
C ALA A 292 12.16 -4.23 4.64
N ILE A 293 12.74 -5.43 4.63
CA ILE A 293 12.60 -6.37 5.75
C ILE A 293 13.33 -5.84 6.98
N THR A 294 14.56 -5.35 6.82
CA THR A 294 15.36 -4.80 7.92
C THR A 294 14.65 -3.62 8.59
N TYR A 295 14.06 -2.72 7.79
CA TYR A 295 13.30 -1.59 8.31
C TYR A 295 12.01 -2.04 9.01
N GLY A 296 11.29 -3.02 8.45
CA GLY A 296 10.13 -3.63 9.11
C GLY A 296 10.47 -4.25 10.47
N LEU A 297 11.60 -4.94 10.57
CA LEU A 297 12.11 -5.47 11.84
C LEU A 297 12.38 -4.34 12.85
N LYS A 298 13.03 -3.26 12.41
CA LYS A 298 13.30 -2.09 13.27
C LYS A 298 12.02 -1.47 13.84
N ILE A 299 10.96 -1.37 13.03
CA ILE A 299 9.64 -0.88 13.48
C ILE A 299 9.02 -1.86 14.48
N ALA A 300 9.03 -3.16 14.16
CA ALA A 300 8.36 -4.19 14.96
C ALA A 300 8.97 -4.33 16.37
N MET A 301 10.30 -4.24 16.47
CA MET A 301 11.02 -4.52 17.71
C MET A 301 11.19 -3.31 18.64
N ARG A 302 10.89 -2.09 18.16
CA ARG A 302 11.12 -0.84 18.92
C ARG A 302 12.54 -0.70 19.47
N GLY A 303 13.55 -1.25 18.78
CA GLY A 303 14.97 -1.23 19.17
C GLY A 303 15.87 -1.94 18.14
N GLU A 304 17.16 -1.61 18.13
CA GLU A 304 18.13 -2.10 17.11
C GLU A 304 18.90 -3.36 17.52
N GLU A 305 18.73 -3.84 18.76
CA GLU A 305 19.64 -4.82 19.38
C GLU A 305 19.64 -6.20 18.73
N ALA A 306 18.54 -6.60 18.09
CA ALA A 306 18.43 -7.89 17.41
C ALA A 306 18.74 -7.84 15.90
N ILE A 307 18.94 -6.65 15.32
CA ILE A 307 19.25 -6.53 13.90
C ILE A 307 20.76 -6.68 13.72
N PRO A 308 21.24 -7.68 12.94
CA PRO A 308 22.65 -7.83 12.67
C PRO A 308 23.27 -6.54 12.12
N ARG A 309 24.44 -6.15 12.65
CA ARG A 309 25.15 -4.92 12.24
C ARG A 309 25.30 -4.76 10.72
N LYS A 310 25.43 -5.88 9.99
CA LYS A 310 25.50 -5.89 8.53
C LYS A 310 24.25 -5.28 7.88
N LEU A 311 23.07 -5.60 8.40
CA LEU A 311 21.80 -5.08 7.93
C LEU A 311 21.56 -3.65 8.45
N SER A 312 21.87 -3.37 9.72
CA SER A 312 21.70 -2.02 10.28
C SER A 312 22.53 -0.98 9.54
N ARG A 313 23.74 -1.34 9.08
CA ARG A 313 24.64 -0.44 8.33
C ARG A 313 24.07 0.05 7.01
N ILE A 314 23.33 -0.79 6.28
CA ILE A 314 22.80 -0.41 4.95
C ILE A 314 21.52 0.43 5.02
N ILE A 315 20.85 0.46 6.17
CA ILE A 315 19.70 1.35 6.43
C ILE A 315 20.08 2.60 7.23
N ASP A 316 21.37 2.76 7.56
CA ASP A 316 21.88 3.95 8.23
C ASP A 316 21.77 5.16 7.28
N GLU A 317 20.98 6.15 7.66
CA GLU A 317 20.68 7.33 6.87
C GLU A 317 21.86 8.33 6.84
N SER A 318 22.89 8.09 7.67
CA SER A 318 24.07 8.94 7.79
C SER A 318 24.73 9.20 6.44
N GLU A 319 25.00 10.48 6.16
CA GLU A 319 25.63 10.95 4.93
C GLU A 319 24.94 10.45 3.65
N ASN A 320 23.59 10.40 3.68
CA ASN A 320 22.76 9.92 2.58
C ASN A 320 23.06 8.45 2.22
N PHE A 321 22.97 7.59 3.24
CA PHE A 321 23.13 6.14 3.10
C PHE A 321 24.50 5.74 2.54
N ARG A 322 25.58 6.39 3.00
CA ARG A 322 26.94 6.19 2.47
C ARG A 322 27.35 4.71 2.46
N ASN A 323 27.14 4.00 3.56
CA ASN A 323 27.49 2.58 3.67
C ASN A 323 26.81 1.73 2.58
N TYR A 324 25.51 1.95 2.36
CA TYR A 324 24.76 1.27 1.30
C TYR A 324 25.30 1.62 -0.09
N ARG A 325 25.55 2.90 -0.36
CA ARG A 325 26.05 3.35 -1.68
C ARG A 325 27.44 2.78 -1.98
N ASP A 326 28.30 2.68 -0.98
CA ASP A 326 29.62 2.07 -1.14
C ASP A 326 29.50 0.58 -1.45
N GLU A 327 28.60 -0.14 -0.78
CA GLU A 327 28.31 -1.54 -1.08
C GLU A 327 27.69 -1.73 -2.48
N LEU A 328 26.79 -0.84 -2.88
CA LEU A 328 26.12 -0.87 -4.18
C LEU A 328 27.12 -0.80 -5.34
N ARG A 329 28.12 0.09 -5.25
CA ARG A 329 29.10 0.32 -6.32
C ARG A 329 30.00 -0.88 -6.64
N SER A 330 30.09 -1.85 -5.73
CA SER A 330 31.02 -2.96 -5.89
C SER A 330 30.62 -3.96 -7.00
N LYS A 331 29.32 -4.23 -7.20
CA LYS A 331 28.78 -5.26 -8.12
C LYS A 331 27.32 -4.97 -8.51
N PRO A 332 26.77 -5.55 -9.59
CA PRO A 332 25.35 -5.43 -9.93
C PRO A 332 24.43 -5.82 -8.78
N ALA A 333 23.26 -5.19 -8.69
CA ALA A 333 22.34 -5.33 -7.56
C ALA A 333 20.93 -4.85 -7.92
N VAL A 334 19.92 -5.28 -7.17
CA VAL A 334 18.60 -4.61 -7.15
C VAL A 334 18.68 -3.48 -6.12
N PRO A 335 18.64 -2.20 -6.54
CA PRO A 335 18.98 -1.09 -5.65
C PRO A 335 17.86 -0.76 -4.65
N PHE A 336 18.24 -0.25 -3.49
CA PHE A 336 17.33 0.47 -2.62
C PHE A 336 17.10 1.86 -3.21
N VAL A 337 15.86 2.15 -3.60
CA VAL A 337 15.53 3.31 -4.47
C VAL A 337 15.46 4.63 -3.70
N LEU A 338 15.09 4.59 -2.42
CA LEU A 338 14.86 5.79 -1.60
C LEU A 338 16.07 6.75 -1.55
N PRO A 339 17.32 6.30 -1.30
CA PRO A 339 18.47 7.18 -1.26
C PRO A 339 18.67 7.94 -2.57
N CYS A 340 18.41 7.29 -3.71
CA CYS A 340 18.55 7.91 -5.02
C CYS A 340 17.51 9.01 -5.22
N LEU A 341 16.26 8.79 -4.82
CA LEU A 341 15.20 9.78 -5.01
C LEU A 341 15.33 10.98 -4.09
N VAL A 342 15.71 10.76 -2.83
CA VAL A 342 16.01 11.85 -1.90
C VAL A 342 17.13 12.74 -2.44
N GLU A 343 18.18 12.13 -3.00
CA GLU A 343 19.30 12.86 -3.59
C GLU A 343 18.90 13.60 -4.87
N LEU A 344 18.16 12.97 -5.78
CA LEU A 344 17.72 13.61 -7.02
C LEU A 344 16.82 14.82 -6.75
N GLU A 345 15.88 14.73 -5.80
CA GLU A 345 15.03 15.86 -5.44
C GLU A 345 15.83 16.98 -4.76
N ARG A 346 16.78 16.62 -3.88
CA ARG A 346 17.70 17.59 -3.28
C ARG A 346 18.52 18.32 -4.35
N LEU A 347 19.09 17.59 -5.31
CA LEU A 347 19.92 18.17 -6.38
C LEU A 347 19.09 19.06 -7.30
N ARG A 348 17.85 18.68 -7.60
CA ARG A 348 16.89 19.51 -8.34
C ARG A 348 16.64 20.86 -7.66
N HIS A 349 16.43 20.85 -6.34
CA HIS A 349 16.24 22.10 -5.59
C HIS A 349 17.50 22.97 -5.56
N ILE A 350 18.68 22.35 -5.42
CA ILE A 350 19.96 23.08 -5.41
C ILE A 350 20.25 23.66 -6.80
N SER A 351 20.08 22.89 -7.87
CA SER A 351 20.38 23.33 -9.23
C SER A 351 19.49 24.49 -9.69
N ALA A 352 18.24 24.55 -9.23
CA ALA A 352 17.31 25.64 -9.53
C ALA A 352 17.80 27.01 -9.01
N GLN A 353 18.77 27.03 -8.08
CA GLN A 353 19.34 28.26 -7.52
C GLN A 353 20.53 28.80 -8.32
N TYR A 354 20.98 28.06 -9.34
CA TYR A 354 22.18 28.39 -10.09
C TYR A 354 21.91 28.50 -11.60
N PRO A 355 22.56 29.43 -12.30
CA PRO A 355 22.58 29.45 -13.76
C PRO A 355 23.11 28.12 -14.32
N THR A 356 22.55 27.69 -15.46
CA THR A 356 22.88 26.41 -16.10
C THR A 356 24.32 26.30 -16.59
N ASP A 357 25.00 27.44 -16.80
CA ASP A 357 26.40 27.55 -17.18
C ASP A 357 27.36 27.65 -15.98
N SER A 358 26.83 27.66 -14.75
CA SER A 358 27.67 27.77 -13.55
C SER A 358 28.36 26.45 -13.20
N ALA A 359 29.58 26.54 -12.66
CA ALA A 359 30.31 25.38 -12.15
C ALA A 359 29.52 24.60 -11.08
N LYS A 360 28.70 25.28 -10.27
CA LYS A 360 27.87 24.66 -9.24
C LYS A 360 26.72 23.84 -9.85
N TYR A 361 26.12 24.32 -10.94
CA TYR A 361 25.11 23.56 -11.68
C TYR A 361 25.72 22.29 -12.29
N GLU A 362 26.89 22.38 -12.91
CA GLU A 362 27.58 21.21 -13.48
C GLU A 362 27.93 20.16 -12.41
N VAL A 363 28.39 20.57 -11.22
CA VAL A 363 28.60 19.63 -10.10
C VAL A 363 27.31 18.93 -9.69
N CYS A 364 26.18 19.65 -9.63
CA CYS A 364 24.88 19.05 -9.31
C CYS A 364 24.44 18.05 -10.38
N LYS A 365 24.64 18.41 -11.65
CA LYS A 365 24.32 17.57 -12.81
C LYS A 365 25.17 16.30 -12.85
N GLU A 366 26.48 16.38 -12.65
CA GLU A 366 27.35 15.20 -12.56
C GLU A 366 26.91 14.27 -11.41
N ARG A 367 26.57 14.84 -10.25
CA ARG A 367 26.08 14.07 -9.11
C ARG A 367 24.72 13.42 -9.37
N ALA A 368 23.84 14.10 -10.11
CA ALA A 368 22.55 13.55 -10.54
C ALA A 368 22.73 12.40 -11.54
N ILE A 369 23.65 12.53 -12.51
CA ILE A 369 24.03 11.46 -13.44
C ILE A 369 24.52 10.23 -12.67
N ASN A 370 25.43 10.41 -11.73
CA ASN A 370 25.95 9.31 -10.90
C ASN A 370 24.84 8.64 -10.07
N THR A 371 23.93 9.43 -9.50
CA THR A 371 22.78 8.91 -8.74
C THR A 371 21.80 8.14 -9.63
N ALA A 372 21.56 8.62 -10.85
CA ALA A 372 20.74 7.91 -11.82
C ALA A 372 21.39 6.57 -12.22
N HIS A 373 22.72 6.53 -12.41
CA HIS A 373 23.43 5.28 -12.68
C HIS A 373 23.27 4.23 -11.58
N GLU A 374 23.22 4.64 -10.31
CA GLU A 374 22.96 3.74 -9.19
C GLU A 374 21.60 3.01 -9.34
N LEU A 375 20.57 3.70 -9.88
CA LEU A 375 19.26 3.10 -10.14
C LEU A 375 19.27 2.05 -11.26
N PHE A 376 20.22 2.10 -12.19
CA PHE A 376 20.31 1.15 -13.31
C PHE A 376 21.29 0.00 -13.06
N THR A 377 21.84 -0.12 -11.84
CA THR A 377 22.72 -1.23 -11.46
C THR A 377 22.08 -2.61 -11.59
N PHE A 378 20.74 -2.68 -11.61
CA PHE A 378 19.99 -3.92 -11.83
C PHE A 378 20.06 -4.44 -13.27
N MET A 379 20.40 -3.61 -14.26
CA MET A 379 20.40 -4.06 -15.66
C MET A 379 21.47 -5.14 -15.96
N SER A 380 22.48 -5.26 -15.11
CA SER A 380 23.48 -6.32 -15.17
C SER A 380 23.33 -7.32 -14.01
N TYR A 381 22.23 -7.22 -13.26
CA TYR A 381 21.94 -8.12 -12.17
C TYR A 381 21.35 -9.42 -12.73
N THR A 382 22.06 -10.52 -12.51
CA THR A 382 21.56 -11.85 -12.81
C THR A 382 20.94 -12.42 -11.54
N PRO A 383 19.63 -12.72 -11.53
CA PRO A 383 19.01 -13.30 -10.37
C PRO A 383 19.57 -14.71 -10.12
N CYS A 384 19.39 -15.18 -8.88
CA CYS A 384 19.67 -16.54 -8.47
C CYS A 384 18.95 -17.52 -9.43
N VAL A 385 19.72 -18.25 -10.24
CA VAL A 385 19.24 -19.46 -10.92
C VAL A 385 18.91 -20.43 -9.79
N ARG A 386 17.70 -20.98 -9.77
CA ARG A 386 17.37 -22.06 -8.82
C ARG A 386 18.39 -23.16 -9.09
N ASP A 387 19.38 -23.31 -8.22
CA ASP A 387 20.14 -24.54 -8.15
C ASP A 387 19.11 -25.61 -7.84
N THR A 388 18.69 -26.35 -8.88
CA THR A 388 18.17 -27.69 -8.68
C THR A 388 19.20 -28.38 -7.83
N GLU A 389 18.83 -28.70 -6.59
CA GLU A 389 19.64 -29.45 -5.64
C GLU A 389 20.40 -30.56 -6.38
N THR A 390 21.66 -30.29 -6.70
CA THR A 390 22.61 -31.28 -7.20
C THR A 390 23.57 -31.52 -6.06
N ALA A 391 23.03 -32.16 -5.03
CA ALA A 391 23.79 -33.01 -4.15
C ALA A 391 23.39 -34.46 -4.45
N ALA A 392 23.99 -35.04 -5.50
CA ALA A 392 24.08 -36.49 -5.64
C ALA A 392 25.30 -36.87 -6.48
N ASP A 393 26.16 -37.68 -5.88
CA ASP A 393 27.21 -38.48 -6.50
C ASP A 393 26.67 -39.36 -7.65
N PRO A 394 27.53 -39.84 -8.57
CA PRO A 394 27.12 -40.49 -9.80
C PRO A 394 26.84 -41.99 -9.59
N PHE A 395 25.59 -42.43 -9.72
CA PHE A 395 25.29 -43.82 -10.09
C PHE A 395 24.04 -43.90 -10.99
N VAL A 396 24.09 -44.89 -11.87
CA VAL A 396 23.36 -44.98 -13.14
C VAL A 396 21.96 -45.60 -13.01
N SER A 397 21.07 -45.16 -13.92
CA SER A 397 19.93 -45.83 -14.59
C SER A 397 18.47 -45.79 -14.06
N SER A 398 17.65 -45.14 -14.93
CA SER A 398 16.40 -45.59 -15.61
C SER A 398 15.00 -45.37 -15.00
N SER A 399 14.31 -44.39 -15.61
CA SER A 399 12.97 -44.43 -16.26
C SER A 399 11.69 -44.73 -15.45
N HIS A 400 10.74 -43.78 -15.37
CA HIS A 400 9.54 -43.66 -16.25
C HIS A 400 8.56 -42.54 -15.81
N GLY A 401 8.15 -41.72 -16.80
CA GLY A 401 6.86 -41.07 -17.06
C GLY A 401 5.96 -40.50 -15.94
N ALA A 402 5.76 -39.17 -15.97
CA ALA A 402 4.44 -38.53 -15.86
C ALA A 402 4.52 -37.08 -16.41
N ASP A 403 3.59 -36.73 -17.31
CA ASP A 403 3.47 -35.43 -17.96
C ASP A 403 2.99 -34.32 -16.99
N PRO A 404 3.50 -33.07 -17.10
CA PRO A 404 2.94 -31.93 -16.40
C PRO A 404 1.87 -31.20 -17.24
N ILE A 405 0.72 -31.00 -16.60
CA ILE A 405 -0.45 -30.24 -17.07
C ILE A 405 -0.05 -28.79 -17.40
N GLU A 406 -0.37 -28.35 -18.63
CA GLU A 406 -0.15 -27.00 -19.17
C GLU A 406 -0.91 -25.91 -18.38
N PHE A 407 -0.17 -24.94 -17.85
CA PHE A 407 -0.69 -23.67 -17.29
C PHE A 407 -0.63 -22.51 -18.31
N GLY A 408 -0.77 -22.84 -19.60
CA GLY A 408 -0.46 -21.95 -20.73
C GLY A 408 -1.56 -20.97 -21.18
N THR A 409 -2.82 -21.11 -20.74
CA THR A 409 -3.95 -20.52 -21.49
C THR A 409 -4.76 -19.42 -20.76
N ILE A 410 -4.21 -18.78 -19.72
CA ILE A 410 -4.90 -17.70 -18.99
C ILE A 410 -4.31 -16.29 -19.26
N LEU A 411 -3.17 -16.19 -19.96
CA LEU A 411 -2.50 -14.90 -20.18
C LEU A 411 -2.90 -14.14 -21.46
N GLU A 412 -3.60 -14.76 -22.42
CA GLU A 412 -3.90 -14.11 -23.70
C GLU A 412 -5.20 -13.29 -23.72
N THR A 413 -6.11 -13.43 -22.75
CA THR A 413 -7.42 -12.74 -22.81
C THR A 413 -7.44 -11.35 -22.15
N ARG A 414 -6.32 -10.88 -21.58
CA ARG A 414 -6.26 -9.59 -20.85
C ARG A 414 -5.67 -8.41 -21.64
N CYS A 415 -5.12 -8.66 -22.83
CA CYS A 415 -4.47 -7.62 -23.64
C CYS A 415 -5.42 -6.76 -24.47
N GLU A 416 -6.69 -7.15 -24.67
CA GLU A 416 -7.60 -6.42 -25.58
C GLU A 416 -8.54 -5.41 -24.89
N ALA A 417 -8.61 -5.39 -23.55
CA ALA A 417 -9.56 -4.54 -22.83
C ALA A 417 -9.02 -3.14 -22.44
N ILE A 418 -7.71 -2.87 -22.59
CA ILE A 418 -7.09 -1.62 -22.11
C ILE A 418 -7.07 -0.51 -23.18
N SER A 419 -7.45 -0.80 -24.43
CA SER A 419 -7.25 0.14 -25.54
C SER A 419 -8.32 1.25 -25.72
N ARG A 420 -9.15 1.56 -24.71
CA ARG A 420 -10.18 2.62 -24.83
C ARG A 420 -10.44 3.39 -23.53
N GLN A 421 -9.45 4.08 -22.97
CA GLN A 421 -9.67 5.33 -22.25
C GLN A 421 -8.32 5.93 -21.84
N ASP A 422 -7.79 6.82 -22.67
CA ASP A 422 -6.79 7.80 -22.24
C ASP A 422 -6.84 9.00 -23.18
N LYS A 423 -7.55 10.04 -22.75
CA LYS A 423 -7.24 11.42 -23.10
C LYS A 423 -7.43 12.27 -21.84
N GLU A 424 -6.38 13.05 -21.58
CA GLU A 424 -6.35 14.31 -20.85
C GLU A 424 -6.14 14.25 -19.31
N TYR A 425 -4.91 14.60 -18.90
CA TYR A 425 -4.52 15.62 -17.90
C TYR A 425 -3.25 15.29 -17.09
N ASP A 426 -2.25 16.16 -17.29
CA ASP A 426 -1.05 16.41 -16.50
C ASP A 426 -1.34 16.90 -15.07
N GLY A 427 -0.41 16.67 -14.12
CA GLY A 427 -0.18 17.63 -13.01
C GLY A 427 -0.11 17.15 -11.54
N ILE A 428 0.92 16.36 -11.18
CA ILE A 428 1.90 16.51 -10.05
C ILE A 428 1.50 16.75 -8.54
N ARG A 429 1.90 15.73 -7.73
CA ARG A 429 2.66 15.51 -6.42
C ARG A 429 2.34 15.96 -4.96
N GLN A 430 2.60 14.95 -4.06
CA GLN A 430 2.35 14.73 -2.59
C GLN A 430 3.56 14.96 -1.58
N PRO A 431 3.54 14.83 -0.18
CA PRO A 431 4.67 15.28 0.66
C PRO A 431 5.49 14.11 1.21
N LEU A 432 6.80 14.15 1.01
CA LEU A 432 7.76 13.12 1.45
C LEU A 432 7.53 11.69 0.92
N GLY A 433 6.48 11.51 0.11
CA GLY A 433 6.32 10.42 -0.84
C GLY A 433 7.13 10.70 -2.11
N MET A 434 7.65 9.63 -2.70
CA MET A 434 8.40 9.68 -3.94
C MET A 434 7.63 10.39 -5.04
N VAL A 435 8.44 10.95 -5.92
CA VAL A 435 8.17 12.09 -6.77
C VAL A 435 7.66 11.48 -8.11
N ARG A 436 6.33 11.51 -8.35
CA ARG A 436 5.57 11.25 -9.62
C ARG A 436 5.98 12.01 -10.92
N ILE A 437 6.71 11.39 -11.85
CA ILE A 437 7.07 12.00 -13.16
C ILE A 437 5.89 11.82 -14.12
N SER A 438 5.52 12.84 -14.92
CA SER A 438 4.40 12.74 -15.88
C SER A 438 4.73 11.79 -17.03
N SER A 439 3.81 10.86 -17.31
CA SER A 439 3.89 9.84 -18.34
C SER A 439 3.21 10.32 -19.64
N SER A 440 3.99 10.89 -20.54
CA SER A 440 3.59 10.97 -21.96
C SER A 440 4.81 10.76 -22.86
N LEU A 441 5.09 9.51 -23.21
CA LEU A 441 5.95 9.17 -24.35
C LEU A 441 5.75 7.70 -24.71
N GLN A 442 5.21 7.45 -25.91
CA GLN A 442 5.13 6.12 -26.50
C GLN A 442 6.54 5.50 -26.62
N ALA A 443 6.71 4.31 -26.04
CA ALA A 443 7.99 3.63 -25.90
C ALA A 443 8.47 2.95 -27.20
N ARG A 444 9.80 2.97 -27.42
CA ARG A 444 10.52 2.10 -28.36
C ARG A 444 11.49 1.20 -27.57
N PRO A 445 11.55 -0.12 -27.81
CA PRO A 445 12.24 -1.06 -26.91
C PRO A 445 13.73 -1.30 -27.27
N ALA A 446 14.53 -0.25 -27.45
CA ALA A 446 15.97 -0.39 -27.73
C ALA A 446 16.84 0.80 -27.24
N GLU A 447 16.46 1.46 -26.15
CA GLU A 447 17.26 2.55 -25.57
C GLU A 447 18.35 2.01 -24.63
N GLY A 448 19.62 2.35 -24.90
CA GLY A 448 20.73 2.02 -24.01
C GLY A 448 20.68 2.79 -22.67
N ILE A 449 21.42 2.32 -21.66
CA ILE A 449 21.49 2.91 -20.29
C ILE A 449 21.65 4.43 -20.30
N ARG A 450 22.45 4.97 -21.24
CA ARG A 450 22.67 6.41 -21.37
C ARG A 450 21.39 7.19 -21.68
N GLU A 451 20.48 6.65 -22.50
CA GLU A 451 19.22 7.33 -22.83
C GLU A 451 18.22 7.23 -21.68
N GLN A 452 18.20 6.11 -20.95
CA GLN A 452 17.37 5.96 -19.75
C GLN A 452 17.81 6.91 -18.62
N VAL A 453 19.13 7.05 -18.41
CA VAL A 453 19.68 8.07 -17.50
C VAL A 453 19.27 9.47 -17.93
N ARG A 454 19.35 9.81 -19.24
CA ARG A 454 18.86 11.10 -19.74
C ARG A 454 17.36 11.30 -19.48
N ARG A 455 16.55 10.25 -19.62
CA ARG A 455 15.10 10.31 -19.36
C ARG A 455 14.80 10.62 -17.90
N VAL A 456 15.49 9.96 -16.96
CA VAL A 456 15.44 10.32 -15.52
C VAL A 456 15.84 11.77 -15.34
N LEU A 457 16.98 12.17 -15.88
CA LEU A 457 17.50 13.52 -15.68
C LEU A 457 16.58 14.61 -16.25
N ARG A 458 15.95 14.40 -17.41
CA ARG A 458 14.94 15.33 -17.98
C ARG A 458 13.72 15.53 -17.07
N SER A 459 13.41 14.55 -16.22
CA SER A 459 12.30 14.67 -15.27
C SER A 459 12.62 15.50 -14.02
N TYR A 460 13.91 15.70 -13.73
CA TYR A 460 14.39 16.47 -12.58
C TYR A 460 15.02 17.81 -12.97
N PHE A 461 15.57 17.92 -14.17
CA PHE A 461 16.32 19.09 -14.65
C PHE A 461 15.82 19.51 -16.03
N CYS A 462 15.75 20.82 -16.27
CA CYS A 462 15.53 21.38 -17.60
C CYS A 462 16.84 21.24 -18.40
N PHE A 463 16.93 20.18 -19.20
CA PHE A 463 18.02 19.94 -20.13
C PHE A 463 17.75 20.52 -21.51
#